data_AF-A0A495UAW8-F1
#
_entry.id   AF-A0A495UAW8-F1
#
_cell.length_a   1.000
_cell.length_b   1.000
_cell.length_c   1.000
_cell.angle_alpha   90.00
_cell.angle_beta   90.00
_cell.angle_gamma   90.00
#
_symmetry.space_group_name_H-M   'P 1'
#
loop_
_entity.id
_entity.type
_entity.pdbx_description
1 polymer ?
#
loop_
_entity_poly.entity_id
_entity_poly.type
_entity_poly.pdbx_seq_one_letter_code
_entity_poly.pdbx_strand_id
1 'polypeptide(L)'
;MTRVMGKAPPGWGRADARGDAGWGLGLKVAGAVVRAVGVAMALAGASMAMGMGIGVQEAVAQEVTQRGGGANAVIASSANAAHAVLATSATDATSTANPSNATTTPPANCALSPWPRWQQFKRDFMSADGRVIDVGSTDSRTVSEGQSYALFFALVANDRAAFDAILQWTEQHLAQGDLTAHLPAWLWGRADDGQWKVLDANASSDADLWIAYALLEAGHAWHERSYTARGAVLAKRVLDEETASMAGLGLTLLPGPVGFHPAADVWRVNPSYSPPQVLRGIATRLPDDARWERLLASSRRVLTDTAPRGFAPDWALYRTKQGFAPDPQTQAESAYNAIRVYLWAGTLDPRDPLASTLLAHFAPFADFIAAHGAPPERVDTTTGAVGANMGNAGFSAAAAPFLDARGEHTLADAQIARVAQLDRETPTGYYSSVLSLFALGWRDGRYRFAADGTLEPPWSSPCRASAQ
;
A
#
# COMPACT_ATOMS: atom_id res chain seq x y z
N MET A 1 -6.69 -16.56 -21.37
CA MET A 1 -5.46 -16.57 -22.19
C MET A 1 -4.30 -16.93 -21.30
N THR A 2 -3.52 -17.93 -21.70
CA THR A 2 -2.63 -18.74 -20.85
C THR A 2 -1.17 -18.46 -21.20
N ARG A 3 -0.29 -18.32 -20.19
CA ARG A 3 1.21 -18.31 -20.21
C ARG A 3 1.89 -17.14 -20.97
N VAL A 4 3.02 -16.59 -20.51
CA VAL A 4 4.27 -17.25 -20.11
C VAL A 4 4.95 -16.50 -18.94
N MET A 5 5.18 -17.17 -17.81
CA MET A 5 6.22 -16.79 -16.83
C MET A 5 7.40 -17.75 -17.00
N GLY A 6 8.60 -17.19 -17.15
CA GLY A 6 9.84 -17.94 -17.30
C GLY A 6 10.22 -18.64 -16.01
N LYS A 7 10.29 -19.98 -16.05
CA LYS A 7 11.02 -20.78 -15.07
C LYS A 7 12.53 -20.55 -15.26
N ALA A 8 13.26 -20.40 -14.17
CA ALA A 8 14.72 -20.49 -14.16
C ALA A 8 15.17 -21.93 -14.52
N PRO A 9 16.20 -22.12 -15.35
CA PRO A 9 16.74 -23.45 -15.65
C PRO A 9 17.65 -23.96 -14.50
N PRO A 10 17.67 -25.27 -14.23
CA PRO A 10 18.53 -25.86 -13.20
C PRO A 10 19.92 -26.24 -13.74
N GLY A 11 20.93 -25.99 -12.90
CA GLY A 11 22.11 -26.85 -12.75
C GLY A 11 23.33 -26.55 -13.61
N TRP A 12 24.39 -26.03 -13.01
CA TRP A 12 25.77 -26.41 -13.35
C TRP A 12 26.59 -26.60 -12.08
N GLY A 13 27.08 -27.83 -11.91
CA GLY A 13 27.98 -28.23 -10.84
C GLY A 13 29.39 -27.64 -11.04
N ARG A 14 30.14 -27.64 -9.94
CA ARG A 14 31.55 -27.26 -9.84
C ARG A 14 32.39 -27.97 -10.90
N ALA A 15 33.26 -27.24 -11.57
CA ALA A 15 34.43 -27.79 -12.24
C ALA A 15 35.65 -26.98 -11.82
N ASP A 16 36.59 -27.68 -11.19
CA ASP A 16 37.87 -27.20 -10.73
C ASP A 16 38.78 -26.80 -11.90
N ALA A 17 39.55 -25.74 -11.68
CA ALA A 17 40.61 -25.28 -12.57
C ALA A 17 41.84 -26.17 -12.45
N ARG A 18 42.36 -26.65 -13.59
CA ARG A 18 43.80 -26.92 -13.81
C ARG A 18 44.07 -26.86 -15.32
N GLY A 19 45.08 -26.06 -15.68
CA GLY A 19 45.46 -25.80 -17.07
C GLY A 19 46.27 -26.91 -17.71
N ASP A 20 46.41 -26.85 -19.04
CA ASP A 20 47.71 -26.79 -19.71
C ASP A 20 47.55 -26.59 -21.22
N ALA A 21 48.64 -26.09 -21.82
CA ALA A 21 48.80 -25.59 -23.17
C ALA A 21 48.66 -26.63 -24.31
N GLY A 22 48.40 -26.14 -25.54
CA GLY A 22 48.60 -26.94 -26.76
C GLY A 22 48.15 -26.25 -28.05
N TRP A 23 49.12 -25.98 -28.92
CA TRP A 23 49.04 -25.31 -30.22
C TRP A 23 48.29 -26.10 -31.31
N GLY A 24 47.77 -25.40 -32.35
CA GLY A 24 47.48 -26.05 -33.64
C GLY A 24 46.59 -25.26 -34.62
N LEU A 25 47.18 -24.80 -35.73
CA LEU A 25 46.61 -24.15 -36.92
C LEU A 25 45.39 -24.86 -37.55
N GLY A 26 44.50 -24.09 -38.22
CA GLY A 26 43.52 -24.63 -39.17
C GLY A 26 42.61 -23.62 -39.89
N LEU A 27 43.06 -23.20 -41.07
CA LEU A 27 42.44 -22.44 -42.17
C LEU A 27 40.88 -22.43 -42.38
N LYS A 28 40.37 -21.21 -42.67
CA LYS A 28 39.39 -20.74 -43.70
C LYS A 28 38.26 -21.68 -44.20
N VAL A 29 37.03 -21.15 -44.30
CA VAL A 29 36.33 -20.68 -45.53
C VAL A 29 34.85 -20.33 -45.24
N ALA A 30 34.35 -19.35 -46.00
CA ALA A 30 33.07 -18.65 -46.00
C ALA A 30 31.81 -19.48 -46.38
N GLY A 31 30.63 -18.87 -46.17
CA GLY A 31 29.41 -19.23 -46.92
C GLY A 31 28.11 -18.68 -46.33
N ALA A 32 27.63 -17.56 -46.85
CA ALA A 32 26.31 -17.00 -46.60
C ALA A 32 25.21 -17.77 -47.36
N VAL A 33 24.00 -17.88 -46.78
CA VAL A 33 22.75 -18.02 -47.54
C VAL A 33 21.62 -17.24 -46.85
N VAL A 34 21.14 -16.23 -47.56
CA VAL A 34 19.86 -15.52 -47.36
C VAL A 34 18.76 -16.30 -48.09
N ARG A 35 17.56 -16.40 -47.51
CA ARG A 35 16.32 -16.49 -48.30
C ARG A 35 15.14 -15.88 -47.56
N ALA A 36 14.62 -14.82 -48.15
CA ALA A 36 13.32 -14.22 -47.87
C ALA A 36 12.34 -14.63 -48.98
N VAL A 37 11.10 -14.94 -48.60
CA VAL A 37 9.85 -14.93 -49.38
C VAL A 37 8.76 -14.75 -48.31
N GLY A 38 7.76 -13.86 -48.33
CA GLY A 38 7.17 -13.05 -49.38
C GLY A 38 5.64 -13.09 -49.21
N VAL A 39 5.07 -12.00 -48.66
CA VAL A 39 3.76 -11.37 -48.99
C VAL A 39 2.47 -12.21 -49.00
N ALA A 40 1.46 -11.81 -48.20
CA ALA A 40 0.20 -11.21 -48.70
C ALA A 40 -0.89 -11.04 -47.60
N MET A 41 -1.45 -9.83 -47.56
CA MET A 41 -2.66 -9.38 -46.85
C MET A 41 -3.95 -9.84 -47.55
N ALA A 42 -5.03 -10.07 -46.81
CA ALA A 42 -6.39 -9.70 -47.25
C ALA A 42 -7.39 -9.63 -46.07
N LEU A 43 -8.13 -8.52 -46.02
CA LEU A 43 -9.27 -8.18 -45.17
C LEU A 43 -10.59 -8.70 -45.76
N ALA A 44 -11.55 -9.05 -44.89
CA ALA A 44 -13.03 -8.90 -44.98
C ALA A 44 -13.64 -9.88 -43.94
N GLY A 45 -14.69 -9.61 -43.16
CA GLY A 45 -15.77 -8.64 -43.27
C GLY A 45 -17.10 -9.37 -42.99
N ALA A 46 -17.64 -9.20 -41.78
CA ALA A 46 -19.05 -9.21 -41.36
C ALA A 46 -20.02 -10.41 -41.57
N SER A 47 -20.70 -10.74 -40.45
CA SER A 47 -22.13 -11.05 -40.27
C SER A 47 -22.76 -12.36 -40.79
N MET A 48 -23.25 -13.21 -39.89
CA MET A 48 -24.70 -13.39 -39.63
C MET A 48 -24.98 -14.39 -38.50
N ALA A 49 -26.12 -14.18 -37.84
CA ALA A 49 -26.62 -14.84 -36.64
C ALA A 49 -27.67 -15.94 -36.92
N MET A 50 -28.05 -16.61 -35.83
CA MET A 50 -29.32 -17.32 -35.52
C MET A 50 -29.38 -18.86 -35.57
N GLY A 51 -29.98 -19.39 -34.49
CA GLY A 51 -30.46 -20.77 -34.30
C GLY A 51 -30.27 -21.24 -32.84
N MET A 52 -30.97 -20.65 -31.86
CA MET A 52 -32.21 -21.16 -31.23
C MET A 52 -32.06 -22.44 -30.38
N GLY A 53 -32.50 -22.33 -29.11
CA GLY A 53 -32.73 -23.42 -28.16
C GLY A 53 -33.43 -22.90 -26.91
N ILE A 54 -34.75 -22.83 -26.97
CA ILE A 54 -35.70 -22.41 -25.92
C ILE A 54 -35.95 -23.59 -24.96
N GLY A 55 -36.05 -23.30 -23.66
CA GLY A 55 -36.63 -24.19 -22.65
C GLY A 55 -37.31 -23.37 -21.55
N VAL A 56 -38.63 -23.29 -21.61
CA VAL A 56 -39.53 -22.69 -20.63
C VAL A 56 -40.09 -23.80 -19.73
N GLN A 57 -40.25 -23.54 -18.43
CA GLN A 57 -41.28 -24.19 -17.62
C GLN A 57 -41.76 -23.24 -16.51
N GLU A 58 -43.06 -22.95 -16.54
CA GLU A 58 -43.83 -22.13 -15.59
C GLU A 58 -44.37 -22.95 -14.39
N ALA A 59 -44.47 -22.23 -13.26
CA ALA A 59 -45.55 -22.15 -12.28
C ALA A 59 -46.14 -23.41 -11.60
N VAL A 60 -46.16 -23.38 -10.25
CA VAL A 60 -47.39 -23.60 -9.44
C VAL A 60 -47.35 -22.73 -8.18
N ALA A 61 -48.37 -21.90 -7.99
CA ALA A 61 -48.77 -21.30 -6.71
C ALA A 61 -50.15 -21.90 -6.33
N GLN A 62 -50.35 -22.23 -5.05
CA GLN A 62 -51.67 -22.53 -4.49
C GLN A 62 -51.84 -21.89 -3.11
N GLU A 63 -52.91 -21.10 -2.99
CA GLU A 63 -53.51 -20.60 -1.76
C GLU A 63 -54.19 -21.74 -0.97
N VAL A 64 -54.18 -21.65 0.37
CA VAL A 64 -55.27 -22.19 1.21
C VAL A 64 -55.69 -21.15 2.26
N THR A 65 -57.01 -21.06 2.37
CA THR A 65 -57.95 -20.13 2.97
C THR A 65 -57.91 -19.93 4.50
N GLN A 66 -58.36 -18.72 4.87
CA GLN A 66 -58.81 -18.21 6.18
C GLN A 66 -59.74 -19.12 7.02
N ARG A 67 -59.62 -19.00 8.35
CA ARG A 67 -60.68 -18.80 9.38
C ARG A 67 -59.97 -18.18 10.60
N GLY A 68 -60.43 -17.17 11.33
CA GLY A 68 -61.67 -16.41 11.37
C GLY A 68 -61.87 -15.90 12.80
N GLY A 69 -61.95 -14.57 12.98
CA GLY A 69 -62.78 -13.91 13.98
C GLY A 69 -62.27 -13.74 15.42
N GLY A 70 -62.46 -12.52 15.96
CA GLY A 70 -62.80 -12.36 17.37
C GLY A 70 -62.04 -11.27 18.12
N ALA A 71 -62.58 -10.05 18.08
CA ALA A 71 -62.17 -8.91 18.91
C ALA A 71 -62.37 -9.16 20.42
N ASN A 72 -61.54 -8.53 21.26
CA ASN A 72 -62.01 -7.64 22.32
C ASN A 72 -60.85 -6.85 22.95
N ALA A 73 -61.10 -5.56 23.13
CA ALA A 73 -60.26 -4.59 23.80
C ALA A 73 -60.48 -4.60 25.33
N VAL A 74 -59.77 -3.69 26.00
CA VAL A 74 -60.22 -2.87 27.15
C VAL A 74 -59.51 -3.12 28.51
N ILE A 75 -58.64 -2.14 28.84
CA ILE A 75 -58.46 -1.40 30.11
C ILE A 75 -57.54 -1.94 31.22
N ALA A 76 -56.44 -1.19 31.38
CA ALA A 76 -55.92 -0.47 32.55
C ALA A 76 -55.96 -1.10 33.96
N SER A 77 -54.87 -0.90 34.71
CA SER A 77 -54.92 0.10 35.80
C SER A 77 -53.52 0.45 36.31
N SER A 78 -53.39 1.73 36.59
CA SER A 78 -52.31 2.44 37.26
C SER A 78 -52.47 2.43 38.77
N ALA A 79 -51.36 2.78 39.44
CA ALA A 79 -51.26 3.44 40.73
C ALA A 79 -51.42 2.59 42.01
N ASN A 80 -50.35 2.57 42.79
CA ASN A 80 -50.46 2.60 44.25
C ASN A 80 -49.44 3.61 44.79
N ALA A 81 -49.93 4.51 45.63
CA ALA A 81 -49.17 5.55 46.30
C ALA A 81 -49.29 5.38 47.82
N ALA A 82 -48.31 6.00 48.50
CA ALA A 82 -48.25 6.39 49.91
C ALA A 82 -47.93 5.30 50.95
N HIS A 83 -46.88 5.55 51.75
CA HIS A 83 -46.92 5.96 53.17
C HIS A 83 -45.48 6.38 53.54
N ALA A 84 -45.22 7.67 53.80
CA ALA A 84 -45.14 8.32 55.12
C ALA A 84 -43.78 8.12 55.83
N VAL A 85 -43.09 9.22 56.14
CA VAL A 85 -42.74 9.68 57.50
C VAL A 85 -41.88 10.96 57.39
N LEU A 86 -42.39 12.03 58.02
CA LEU A 86 -41.69 13.26 58.36
C LEU A 86 -40.83 13.02 59.61
N ALA A 87 -39.58 13.45 59.60
CA ALA A 87 -38.82 13.73 60.82
C ALA A 87 -38.00 15.01 60.63
N THR A 88 -38.37 16.01 61.41
CA THR A 88 -37.68 17.29 61.60
C THR A 88 -36.49 17.09 62.54
N SER A 89 -35.35 17.66 62.20
CA SER A 89 -34.28 18.01 63.16
C SER A 89 -33.46 19.15 62.58
N ALA A 90 -33.69 20.36 63.09
CA ALA A 90 -32.80 21.49 62.91
C ALA A 90 -31.71 21.41 63.98
N THR A 91 -30.45 21.39 63.56
CA THR A 91 -29.31 21.77 64.39
C THR A 91 -28.33 22.51 63.51
N ASP A 92 -28.19 23.81 63.80
CA ASP A 92 -27.10 24.64 63.33
C ASP A 92 -25.77 24.06 63.81
N ALA A 93 -24.92 23.69 62.86
CA ALA A 93 -23.51 23.49 63.08
C ALA A 93 -22.76 24.19 61.93
N THR A 94 -22.20 25.35 62.26
CA THR A 94 -21.19 26.06 61.45
C THR A 94 -20.05 25.11 61.12
N SER A 95 -20.03 24.61 59.88
CA SER A 95 -18.93 23.85 59.31
C SER A 95 -18.33 24.66 58.17
N THR A 96 -17.08 25.06 58.38
CA THR A 96 -16.13 25.64 57.44
C THR A 96 -16.24 25.06 56.03
N ALA A 97 -16.29 25.96 55.04
CA ALA A 97 -16.29 25.64 53.62
C ALA A 97 -15.08 24.76 53.25
N ASN A 98 -15.35 23.58 52.71
CA ASN A 98 -14.37 22.74 52.03
C ASN A 98 -14.63 22.86 50.53
N PRO A 99 -13.76 23.51 49.72
CA PRO A 99 -13.93 23.55 48.27
C PRO A 99 -13.41 22.23 47.72
N SER A 100 -14.21 21.18 47.83
CA SER A 100 -13.85 19.85 47.30
C SER A 100 -15.09 19.18 46.76
N ASN A 101 -15.61 19.75 45.69
CA ASN A 101 -16.38 19.06 44.66
C ASN A 101 -16.30 19.90 43.38
N ALA A 102 -15.07 20.08 42.89
CA ALA A 102 -14.91 20.24 41.46
C ALA A 102 -15.30 18.88 40.86
N THR A 103 -16.50 18.79 40.32
CA THR A 103 -16.87 17.71 39.42
C THR A 103 -15.86 17.75 38.28
N THR A 104 -14.81 16.95 38.38
CA THR A 104 -13.88 16.72 37.29
C THR A 104 -14.68 16.03 36.21
N THR A 105 -15.25 16.82 35.30
CA THR A 105 -15.75 16.31 34.03
C THR A 105 -14.61 15.47 33.46
N PRO A 106 -14.84 14.16 33.17
CA PRO A 106 -13.83 13.36 32.48
C PRO A 106 -13.36 14.16 31.27
N PRO A 107 -12.04 14.21 30.97
CA PRO A 107 -11.59 14.86 29.75
C PRO A 107 -12.45 14.30 28.61
N ALA A 108 -13.03 15.19 27.81
CA ALA A 108 -13.87 14.79 26.69
C ALA A 108 -13.09 13.75 25.89
N ASN A 109 -13.51 12.49 25.94
CA ASN A 109 -12.93 11.45 25.14
C ASN A 109 -13.15 11.88 23.70
N CYS A 110 -12.09 12.32 23.02
CA CYS A 110 -12.08 12.45 21.58
C CYS A 110 -12.13 11.03 21.00
N ALA A 111 -13.29 10.40 21.10
CA ALA A 111 -13.58 9.20 20.36
C ALA A 111 -13.52 9.61 18.89
N LEU A 112 -12.48 9.16 18.20
CA LEU A 112 -12.42 9.36 16.77
C LEU A 112 -13.66 8.75 16.14
N SER A 113 -14.29 9.52 15.25
CA SER A 113 -15.32 8.98 14.38
C SER A 113 -14.76 7.75 13.68
N PRO A 114 -15.51 6.62 13.64
CA PRO A 114 -15.09 5.43 12.94
C PRO A 114 -14.56 5.76 11.54
N TRP A 115 -13.52 5.07 11.07
CA TRP A 115 -13.02 5.21 9.70
C TRP A 115 -13.71 4.17 8.80
N PRO A 116 -14.75 4.55 8.02
CA PRO A 116 -15.61 3.55 7.37
C PRO A 116 -14.86 2.75 6.31
N ARG A 117 -13.94 3.38 5.57
CA ARG A 117 -13.10 2.70 4.58
C ARG A 117 -12.20 1.64 5.21
N TRP A 118 -11.63 1.90 6.39
CA TRP A 118 -10.86 0.89 7.12
C TRP A 118 -11.74 -0.29 7.55
N GLN A 119 -12.93 -0.02 8.08
CA GLN A 119 -13.86 -1.09 8.47
C GLN A 119 -14.32 -1.90 7.26
N GLN A 120 -14.52 -1.27 6.11
CA GLN A 120 -14.82 -1.96 4.85
C GLN A 120 -13.65 -2.83 4.40
N PHE A 121 -12.44 -2.28 4.37
CA PHE A 121 -11.25 -3.03 4.00
C PHE A 121 -11.05 -4.28 4.86
N LYS A 122 -11.20 -4.16 6.18
CA LYS A 122 -11.14 -5.33 7.07
C LYS A 122 -12.19 -6.39 6.72
N ARG A 123 -13.43 -6.00 6.42
CA ARG A 123 -14.48 -6.96 6.05
C ARG A 123 -14.19 -7.66 4.72
N ASP A 124 -13.70 -6.91 3.75
CA ASP A 124 -13.62 -7.37 2.37
C ASP A 124 -12.30 -8.11 2.09
N PHE A 125 -11.21 -7.75 2.78
CA PHE A 125 -9.86 -8.22 2.48
C PHE A 125 -9.11 -8.80 3.67
N MET A 126 -9.64 -8.78 4.90
CA MET A 126 -8.92 -9.29 6.07
C MET A 126 -9.63 -10.49 6.70
N SER A 127 -8.88 -11.55 6.96
CA SER A 127 -9.36 -12.68 7.74
C SER A 127 -9.43 -12.34 9.23
N ALA A 128 -10.12 -13.18 10.00
CA ALA A 128 -10.24 -13.02 11.44
C ALA A 128 -8.89 -13.13 12.20
N ASP A 129 -7.93 -13.88 11.64
CA ASP A 129 -6.59 -14.07 12.20
C ASP A 129 -5.57 -13.00 11.74
N GLY A 130 -5.99 -11.94 11.04
CA GLY A 130 -5.13 -10.78 10.71
C GLY A 130 -4.41 -10.87 9.36
N ARG A 131 -4.81 -11.80 8.49
CA ARG A 131 -4.26 -11.96 7.15
C ARG A 131 -4.98 -11.07 6.15
N VAL A 132 -4.24 -10.31 5.36
CA VAL A 132 -4.74 -9.52 4.23
C VAL A 132 -4.70 -10.38 2.97
N ILE A 133 -5.83 -10.47 2.26
CA ILE A 133 -6.05 -11.37 1.14
C ILE A 133 -6.34 -10.53 -0.11
N ASP A 134 -5.56 -10.75 -1.17
CA ASP A 134 -5.88 -10.23 -2.49
C ASP A 134 -7.01 -11.08 -3.10
N VAL A 135 -8.25 -10.72 -2.76
CA VAL A 135 -9.46 -11.42 -3.21
C VAL A 135 -9.59 -11.29 -4.73
N GLY A 136 -9.56 -12.43 -5.42
CA GLY A 136 -9.57 -12.51 -6.89
C GLY A 136 -8.29 -13.11 -7.47
N SER A 137 -7.21 -13.19 -6.68
CA SER A 137 -6.03 -13.97 -7.05
C SER A 137 -6.33 -15.48 -7.01
N THR A 138 -5.77 -16.24 -7.96
CA THR A 138 -6.03 -17.69 -8.09
C THR A 138 -5.49 -18.50 -6.91
N ASP A 139 -4.43 -18.00 -6.28
CA ASP A 139 -3.76 -18.57 -5.11
C ASP A 139 -4.27 -17.97 -3.79
N SER A 140 -5.27 -17.06 -3.85
CA SER A 140 -5.77 -16.32 -2.70
C SER A 140 -4.62 -15.72 -1.88
N ARG A 141 -3.66 -15.09 -2.55
CA ARG A 141 -2.38 -14.69 -1.97
C ARG A 141 -2.50 -13.64 -0.87
N THR A 142 -1.51 -13.66 0.00
CA THR A 142 -1.09 -12.55 0.86
C THR A 142 0.31 -12.16 0.43
N VAL A 143 0.52 -10.85 0.33
CA VAL A 143 1.84 -10.28 0.13
C VAL A 143 2.26 -9.50 1.37
N SER A 144 3.56 -9.45 1.66
CA SER A 144 4.08 -8.67 2.80
C SER A 144 3.67 -7.20 2.71
N GLU A 145 3.54 -6.65 1.49
CA GLU A 145 3.01 -5.31 1.21
C GLU A 145 1.60 -5.11 1.80
N GLY A 146 0.71 -6.10 1.66
CA GLY A 146 -0.65 -5.98 2.20
C GLY A 146 -0.67 -5.99 3.72
N GLN A 147 0.18 -6.82 4.33
CA GLN A 147 0.36 -6.83 5.78
C GLN A 147 0.92 -5.49 6.27
N SER A 148 1.92 -4.94 5.60
CA SER A 148 2.57 -3.67 5.98
C SER A 148 1.59 -2.50 5.92
N TYR A 149 0.79 -2.42 4.86
CA TYR A 149 -0.23 -1.39 4.70
C TYR A 149 -1.35 -1.53 5.73
N ALA A 150 -1.81 -2.73 6.01
CA ALA A 150 -2.82 -2.94 7.03
C ALA A 150 -2.32 -2.62 8.45
N LEU A 151 -1.04 -2.87 8.78
CA LEU A 151 -0.43 -2.39 10.03
C LEU A 151 -0.48 -0.86 10.10
N PHE A 152 -0.09 -0.17 9.03
CA PHE A 152 -0.15 1.28 8.97
C PHE A 152 -1.59 1.80 9.14
N PHE A 153 -2.57 1.22 8.45
CA PHE A 153 -3.98 1.64 8.56
C PHE A 153 -4.57 1.35 9.93
N ALA A 154 -4.24 0.21 10.54
CA ALA A 154 -4.65 -0.11 11.90
C ALA A 154 -4.10 0.90 12.91
N LEU A 155 -2.83 1.30 12.75
CA LEU A 155 -2.23 2.38 13.54
C LEU A 155 -2.98 3.69 13.32
N VAL A 156 -3.18 4.14 12.08
CA VAL A 156 -3.92 5.37 11.76
C VAL A 156 -5.34 5.35 12.37
N ALA A 157 -6.01 4.20 12.37
CA ALA A 157 -7.34 4.02 12.94
C ALA A 157 -7.38 3.94 14.48
N ASN A 158 -6.22 3.92 15.15
CA ASN A 158 -6.08 3.55 16.57
C ASN A 158 -6.67 2.18 16.90
N ASP A 159 -6.59 1.24 15.95
CA ASP A 159 -7.16 -0.11 16.04
C ASP A 159 -6.08 -1.11 16.46
N ARG A 160 -5.68 -1.03 17.73
CA ARG A 160 -4.60 -1.87 18.28
C ARG A 160 -4.88 -3.37 18.17
N ALA A 161 -6.15 -3.77 18.33
CA ALA A 161 -6.53 -5.18 18.22
C ALA A 161 -6.29 -5.73 16.81
N ALA A 162 -6.65 -4.97 15.76
CA ALA A 162 -6.33 -5.35 14.39
C ALA A 162 -4.81 -5.34 14.16
N PHE A 163 -4.10 -4.32 14.66
CA PHE A 163 -2.64 -4.21 14.53
C PHE A 163 -1.93 -5.46 15.10
N ASP A 164 -2.31 -5.90 16.29
CA ASP A 164 -1.74 -7.09 16.94
C ASP A 164 -2.03 -8.37 16.17
N ALA A 165 -3.25 -8.55 15.66
CA ALA A 165 -3.61 -9.71 14.85
C ALA A 165 -2.78 -9.75 13.54
N ILE A 166 -2.67 -8.62 12.85
CA ILE A 166 -1.89 -8.51 11.61
C ILE A 166 -0.41 -8.79 11.87
N LEU A 167 0.15 -8.20 12.94
CA LEU A 167 1.55 -8.41 13.30
C LEU A 167 1.83 -9.87 13.64
N GLN A 168 0.98 -10.49 14.46
CA GLN A 168 1.10 -11.88 14.85
C GLN A 168 1.05 -12.82 13.63
N TRP A 169 0.10 -12.59 12.70
CA TRP A 169 0.00 -13.38 11.48
C TRP A 169 1.26 -13.23 10.62
N THR A 170 1.73 -11.99 10.45
CA THR A 170 2.94 -11.65 9.68
C THR A 170 4.17 -12.35 10.24
N GLU A 171 4.38 -12.28 11.55
CA GLU A 171 5.47 -12.95 12.25
C GLU A 171 5.41 -14.46 12.03
N GLN A 172 4.27 -15.09 12.27
CA GLN A 172 4.11 -16.55 12.21
C GLN A 172 4.27 -17.11 10.79
N HIS A 173 3.69 -16.44 9.78
CA HIS A 173 3.57 -17.01 8.44
C HIS A 173 4.59 -16.50 7.44
N LEU A 174 5.09 -15.27 7.61
CA LEU A 174 6.05 -14.66 6.69
C LEU A 174 7.46 -14.61 7.28
N ALA A 175 7.61 -14.48 8.61
CA ALA A 175 8.91 -14.35 9.26
C ALA A 175 9.31 -15.57 10.12
N GLN A 176 8.75 -16.74 9.84
CA GLN A 176 9.08 -18.01 10.51
C GLN A 176 8.93 -17.96 12.04
N GLY A 177 7.97 -17.17 12.53
CA GLY A 177 7.70 -16.96 13.95
C GLY A 177 8.53 -15.88 14.62
N ASP A 178 9.50 -15.26 13.93
CA ASP A 178 10.37 -14.24 14.51
C ASP A 178 10.81 -13.19 13.49
N LEU A 179 10.12 -12.05 13.50
CA LEU A 179 10.42 -10.87 12.68
C LEU A 179 11.70 -10.14 13.12
N THR A 180 12.23 -10.43 14.31
CA THR A 180 13.55 -9.94 14.72
C THR A 180 14.68 -10.76 14.09
N ALA A 181 14.41 -12.00 13.67
CA ALA A 181 15.38 -12.90 13.07
C ALA A 181 15.33 -12.94 11.53
N HIS A 182 14.18 -12.63 10.92
CA HIS A 182 13.98 -12.78 9.47
C HIS A 182 13.25 -11.58 8.86
N LEU A 183 13.64 -11.20 7.64
CA LEU A 183 12.76 -10.41 6.77
C LEU A 183 11.54 -11.27 6.40
N PRO A 184 10.33 -10.70 6.34
CA PRO A 184 9.13 -11.44 6.00
C PRO A 184 9.15 -11.84 4.51
N ALA A 185 8.82 -13.10 4.24
CA ALA A 185 8.59 -13.59 2.90
C ALA A 185 7.53 -12.75 2.17
N TRP A 186 7.79 -12.39 0.91
CA TRP A 186 6.93 -11.46 0.19
C TRP A 186 5.64 -12.09 -0.32
N LEU A 187 5.58 -13.42 -0.50
CA LEU A 187 4.42 -14.09 -1.08
C LEU A 187 4.06 -15.38 -0.33
N TRP A 188 2.82 -15.42 0.14
CA TRP A 188 2.22 -16.58 0.80
C TRP A 188 0.84 -16.86 0.17
N GLY A 189 0.47 -18.12 0.04
CA GLY A 189 -0.82 -18.46 -0.55
C GLY A 189 -1.04 -19.96 -0.68
N ARG A 190 -2.04 -20.32 -1.49
CA ARG A 190 -2.33 -21.71 -1.80
C ARG A 190 -1.46 -22.18 -2.95
N ALA A 191 -0.56 -23.10 -2.68
CA ALA A 191 0.33 -23.69 -3.68
C ALA A 191 -0.40 -24.70 -4.59
N ASP A 192 0.28 -25.14 -5.66
CA ASP A 192 -0.25 -26.10 -6.64
C ASP A 192 -0.65 -27.44 -6.03
N ASP A 193 -0.01 -27.85 -4.92
CA ASP A 193 -0.34 -29.05 -4.13
C ASP A 193 -1.55 -28.84 -3.19
N GLY A 194 -2.16 -27.65 -3.24
CA GLY A 194 -3.29 -27.25 -2.41
C GLY A 194 -2.93 -26.82 -0.99
N GLN A 195 -1.66 -26.92 -0.58
CA GLN A 195 -1.19 -26.53 0.75
C GLN A 195 -1.06 -25.02 0.86
N TRP A 196 -1.33 -24.50 2.05
CA TRP A 196 -1.14 -23.10 2.39
C TRP A 196 0.27 -22.89 2.96
N LYS A 197 1.10 -22.14 2.24
CA LYS A 197 2.51 -21.94 2.60
C LYS A 197 3.10 -20.68 1.97
N VAL A 198 4.31 -20.34 2.37
CA VAL A 198 5.16 -19.39 1.64
C VAL A 198 5.39 -19.93 0.23
N LEU A 199 5.03 -19.12 -0.78
CA LEU A 199 5.19 -19.44 -2.19
C LEU A 199 6.52 -18.90 -2.74
N ASP A 200 6.99 -17.79 -2.19
CA ASP A 200 8.32 -17.24 -2.43
C ASP A 200 8.86 -16.62 -1.13
N ALA A 201 10.03 -17.10 -0.72
CA ALA A 201 10.69 -16.74 0.54
C ALA A 201 11.59 -15.50 0.43
N ASN A 202 11.76 -14.93 -0.77
CA ASN A 202 12.43 -13.63 -0.90
C ASN A 202 11.66 -12.55 -0.13
N ALA A 203 12.31 -11.44 0.20
CA ALA A 203 11.65 -10.30 0.84
C ALA A 203 11.29 -9.20 -0.18
N SER A 204 10.49 -8.23 0.25
CA SER A 204 10.13 -7.03 -0.54
C SER A 204 10.34 -5.80 0.32
N SER A 205 11.33 -4.99 -0.06
CA SER A 205 11.84 -3.95 0.84
C SER A 205 10.88 -2.77 1.05
N ASP A 206 9.91 -2.57 0.16
CA ASP A 206 8.82 -1.62 0.41
C ASP A 206 7.97 -2.05 1.62
N ALA A 207 7.57 -3.32 1.65
CA ALA A 207 6.83 -3.89 2.76
C ALA A 207 7.65 -3.81 4.05
N ASP A 208 8.93 -4.15 3.99
CA ASP A 208 9.78 -4.24 5.17
C ASP A 208 10.01 -2.86 5.80
N LEU A 209 10.20 -1.82 4.98
CA LEU A 209 10.22 -0.43 5.42
C LEU A 209 8.91 0.00 6.07
N TRP A 210 7.76 -0.32 5.46
CA TRP A 210 6.46 0.04 6.02
C TRP A 210 6.14 -0.69 7.32
N ILE A 211 6.53 -1.97 7.46
CA ILE A 211 6.38 -2.72 8.72
C ILE A 211 7.27 -2.09 9.80
N ALA A 212 8.54 -1.84 9.49
CA ALA A 212 9.47 -1.23 10.43
C ALA A 212 8.97 0.15 10.90
N TYR A 213 8.53 0.99 9.96
CA TYR A 213 7.96 2.30 10.25
C TYR A 213 6.70 2.20 11.10
N ALA A 214 5.73 1.37 10.72
CA ALA A 214 4.50 1.19 11.48
C ALA A 214 4.76 0.71 12.91
N LEU A 215 5.73 -0.21 13.11
CA LEU A 215 6.12 -0.69 14.44
C LEU A 215 6.80 0.40 15.29
N LEU A 216 7.68 1.21 14.70
CA LEU A 216 8.36 2.31 15.40
C LEU A 216 7.35 3.39 15.81
N GLU A 217 6.47 3.81 14.89
CA GLU A 217 5.44 4.80 15.17
C GLU A 217 4.40 4.28 16.17
N ALA A 218 3.96 3.02 16.05
CA ALA A 218 3.07 2.38 17.01
C ALA A 218 3.69 2.27 18.40
N GLY A 219 4.96 1.84 18.48
CA GLY A 219 5.69 1.75 19.74
C GLY A 219 5.84 3.10 20.44
N HIS A 220 6.03 4.17 19.66
CA HIS A 220 6.01 5.53 20.19
C HIS A 220 4.61 5.96 20.66
N ALA A 221 3.60 5.86 19.79
CA ALA A 221 2.27 6.39 20.03
C ALA A 221 1.48 5.62 21.12
N TRP A 222 1.70 4.32 21.23
CA TRP A 222 1.07 3.47 22.25
C TRP A 222 1.98 3.15 23.44
N HIS A 223 3.18 3.72 23.49
CA HIS A 223 4.19 3.45 24.52
C HIS A 223 4.52 1.95 24.70
N GLU A 224 4.49 1.19 23.61
CA GLU A 224 4.68 -0.25 23.60
C GLU A 224 6.10 -0.61 23.15
N ARG A 225 6.98 -0.85 24.13
CA ARG A 225 8.41 -1.11 23.89
C ARG A 225 8.66 -2.30 22.97
N SER A 226 7.79 -3.31 22.98
CA SER A 226 7.96 -4.48 22.13
C SER A 226 7.80 -4.16 20.65
N TYR A 227 6.95 -3.20 20.25
CA TYR A 227 6.88 -2.75 18.87
C TYR A 227 8.12 -1.95 18.49
N THR A 228 8.59 -1.03 19.36
CA THR A 228 9.82 -0.26 19.10
C THR A 228 11.03 -1.17 18.90
N ALA A 229 11.21 -2.18 19.76
CA ALA A 229 12.35 -3.11 19.64
C ALA A 229 12.30 -3.91 18.32
N ARG A 230 11.13 -4.45 17.96
CA ARG A 230 10.95 -5.19 16.69
C ARG A 230 11.14 -4.31 15.48
N GLY A 231 10.54 -3.11 15.48
CA GLY A 231 10.70 -2.13 14.41
C GLY A 231 12.15 -1.70 14.22
N ALA A 232 12.90 -1.48 15.31
CA ALA A 232 14.31 -1.13 15.24
C ALA A 232 15.19 -2.25 14.66
N VAL A 233 14.94 -3.51 15.06
CA VAL A 233 15.68 -4.66 14.54
C VAL A 233 15.36 -4.89 13.06
N LEU A 234 14.09 -4.82 12.67
CA LEU A 234 13.68 -4.97 11.27
C LEU A 234 14.28 -3.85 10.40
N ALA A 235 14.18 -2.59 10.85
CA ALA A 235 14.78 -1.45 10.17
C ALA A 235 16.29 -1.65 9.94
N LYS A 236 17.01 -2.13 10.96
CA LYS A 236 18.43 -2.44 10.82
C LYS A 236 18.67 -3.55 9.79
N ARG A 237 17.82 -4.58 9.77
CA ARG A 237 17.91 -5.69 8.80
C ARG A 237 17.71 -5.23 7.36
N VAL A 238 16.74 -4.34 7.11
CA VAL A 238 16.58 -3.70 5.81
C VAL A 238 17.89 -3.04 5.35
N LEU A 239 18.53 -2.26 6.23
CA LEU A 239 19.82 -1.64 5.91
C LEU A 239 20.95 -2.66 5.66
N ASP A 240 20.96 -3.78 6.37
CA ASP A 240 22.03 -4.78 6.29
C ASP A 240 21.86 -5.72 5.07
N GLU A 241 20.62 -6.05 4.70
CA GLU A 241 20.30 -7.14 3.76
C GLU A 241 19.66 -6.65 2.46
N GLU A 242 19.04 -5.47 2.45
CA GLU A 242 18.28 -4.94 1.30
C GLU A 242 18.83 -3.61 0.79
N THR A 243 20.09 -3.29 1.10
CA THR A 243 20.75 -2.11 0.52
C THR A 243 22.08 -2.48 -0.14
N ALA A 244 22.46 -1.69 -1.14
CA ALA A 244 23.76 -1.77 -1.78
C ALA A 244 24.39 -0.38 -1.87
N SER A 245 25.72 -0.32 -1.66
CA SER A 245 26.49 0.89 -1.94
C SER A 245 26.87 0.93 -3.43
N MET A 246 26.12 1.69 -4.21
CA MET A 246 26.30 1.82 -5.65
C MET A 246 27.26 2.97 -5.97
N ALA A 247 28.36 2.67 -6.68
CA ALA A 247 29.38 3.67 -6.99
C ALA A 247 28.80 4.82 -7.84
N GLY A 248 28.84 6.04 -7.30
CA GLY A 248 28.30 7.24 -7.94
C GLY A 248 26.86 7.57 -7.56
N LEU A 249 26.14 6.70 -6.83
CA LEU A 249 24.78 6.96 -6.31
C LEU A 249 24.72 6.96 -4.78
N GLY A 250 25.46 6.07 -4.11
CA GLY A 250 25.48 5.94 -2.65
C GLY A 250 24.79 4.68 -2.14
N LEU A 251 24.44 4.68 -0.85
CA LEU A 251 23.68 3.60 -0.24
C LEU A 251 22.24 3.64 -0.75
N THR A 252 21.80 2.61 -1.45
CA THR A 252 20.51 2.58 -2.15
C THR A 252 19.72 1.34 -1.78
N LEU A 253 18.41 1.48 -1.60
CA LEU A 253 17.50 0.38 -1.34
C LEU A 253 17.40 -0.52 -2.58
N LEU A 254 17.62 -1.82 -2.39
CA LEU A 254 17.28 -2.84 -3.36
C LEU A 254 15.83 -3.27 -3.13
N PRO A 255 15.08 -3.63 -4.17
CA PRO A 255 13.69 -4.07 -4.03
C PRO A 255 13.49 -5.37 -3.22
N GLY A 256 14.58 -6.08 -2.92
CA GLY A 256 14.65 -7.22 -2.01
C GLY A 256 16.10 -7.72 -1.94
N PRO A 257 16.41 -8.70 -1.07
CA PRO A 257 17.79 -9.16 -0.85
C PRO A 257 18.34 -9.98 -2.02
N VAL A 258 17.46 -10.63 -2.81
CA VAL A 258 17.86 -11.51 -3.93
C VAL A 258 17.21 -11.06 -5.24
N GLY A 259 17.99 -11.08 -6.33
CA GLY A 259 17.48 -10.92 -7.71
C GLY A 259 17.59 -9.52 -8.33
N PHE A 260 18.10 -8.53 -7.58
CA PHE A 260 18.13 -7.12 -8.00
C PHE A 260 19.54 -6.58 -8.31
N HIS A 261 20.52 -7.48 -8.46
CA HIS A 261 21.90 -7.19 -8.86
C HIS A 261 22.29 -8.11 -10.04
N PRO A 262 21.73 -7.91 -11.25
CA PRO A 262 21.86 -8.87 -12.36
C PRO A 262 23.28 -9.02 -12.94
N ALA A 263 24.18 -8.06 -12.71
CA ALA A 263 25.59 -8.13 -13.11
C ALA A 263 26.43 -7.26 -12.17
N ALA A 264 27.74 -7.51 -12.06
CA ALA A 264 28.62 -6.92 -11.04
C ALA A 264 28.48 -5.40 -10.84
N ASP A 265 28.19 -4.65 -11.90
CA ASP A 265 28.07 -3.19 -11.92
C ASP A 265 26.65 -2.67 -12.24
N VAL A 266 25.64 -3.54 -12.16
CA VAL A 266 24.25 -3.26 -12.55
C VAL A 266 23.29 -3.64 -11.43
N TRP A 267 22.42 -2.70 -11.05
CA TRP A 267 21.35 -2.93 -10.08
C TRP A 267 19.99 -2.59 -10.68
N ARG A 268 18.95 -3.23 -10.17
CA ARG A 268 17.56 -2.93 -10.51
C ARG A 268 16.89 -2.31 -9.29
N VAL A 269 16.24 -1.16 -9.48
CA VAL A 269 15.60 -0.37 -8.42
C VAL A 269 14.14 -0.11 -8.76
N ASN A 270 13.34 0.18 -7.74
CA ASN A 270 11.94 0.55 -7.88
C ASN A 270 11.69 1.88 -7.14
N PRO A 271 11.42 2.98 -7.86
CA PRO A 271 11.20 4.30 -7.24
C PRO A 271 10.06 4.34 -6.22
N SER A 272 9.04 3.48 -6.37
CA SER A 272 7.88 3.47 -5.46
C SER A 272 8.15 2.88 -4.08
N TYR A 273 9.28 2.18 -3.91
CA TYR A 273 9.61 1.43 -2.69
C TYR A 273 10.22 2.29 -1.58
N SER A 274 10.56 3.54 -1.86
CA SER A 274 11.27 4.42 -0.93
C SER A 274 10.50 5.74 -0.66
N PRO A 275 9.32 5.70 -0.01
CA PRO A 275 8.60 6.93 0.36
C PRO A 275 9.50 7.81 1.25
N PRO A 276 9.79 9.07 0.87
CA PRO A 276 10.76 9.88 1.61
C PRO A 276 10.38 10.10 3.08
N GLN A 277 9.09 10.29 3.37
CA GLN A 277 8.56 10.43 4.72
C GLN A 277 8.80 9.20 5.60
N VAL A 278 8.70 7.99 5.03
CA VAL A 278 8.92 6.74 5.77
C VAL A 278 10.40 6.59 6.12
N LEU A 279 11.28 6.81 5.14
CA LEU A 279 12.73 6.79 5.37
C LEU A 279 13.15 7.83 6.42
N ARG A 280 12.60 9.05 6.32
CA ARG A 280 12.89 10.13 7.28
C ARG A 280 12.34 9.83 8.67
N GLY A 281 11.12 9.30 8.76
CA GLY A 281 10.53 8.92 10.04
C GLY A 281 11.34 7.83 10.75
N ILE A 282 11.80 6.80 10.01
CA ILE A 282 12.71 5.79 10.58
C ILE A 282 14.02 6.44 11.05
N ALA A 283 14.62 7.35 10.25
CA ALA A 283 15.81 8.09 10.65
C ALA A 283 15.60 8.90 11.95
N THR A 284 14.45 9.56 12.08
CA THR A 284 14.07 10.33 13.26
C THR A 284 13.90 9.44 14.49
N ARG A 285 13.32 8.24 14.33
CA ARG A 285 13.16 7.28 15.44
C ARG A 285 14.45 6.55 15.80
N LEU A 286 15.40 6.42 14.86
CA LEU A 286 16.67 5.72 15.00
C LEU A 286 17.86 6.64 14.63
N PRO A 287 18.08 7.75 15.35
CA PRO A 287 19.02 8.80 14.94
C PRO A 287 20.49 8.37 14.96
N ASP A 288 20.82 7.28 15.65
CA ASP A 288 22.19 6.78 15.79
C ASP A 288 22.71 6.07 14.53
N ASP A 289 21.84 5.64 13.61
CA ASP A 289 22.24 4.99 12.36
C ASP A 289 22.21 5.95 11.17
N ALA A 290 23.33 6.63 10.94
CA ALA A 290 23.51 7.60 9.85
C ALA A 290 23.32 7.01 8.43
N ARG A 291 23.16 5.69 8.28
CA ARG A 291 22.82 5.07 7.00
C ARG A 291 21.46 5.53 6.46
N TRP A 292 20.50 5.84 7.32
CA TRP A 292 19.18 6.31 6.88
C TRP A 292 19.26 7.61 6.08
N GLU A 293 20.05 8.58 6.53
CA GLU A 293 20.27 9.83 5.79
C GLU A 293 20.97 9.60 4.45
N ARG A 294 21.94 8.66 4.40
CA ARG A 294 22.58 8.26 3.14
C ARG A 294 21.60 7.59 2.19
N LEU A 295 20.70 6.76 2.72
CA LEU A 295 19.66 6.10 1.93
C LEU A 295 18.65 7.13 1.39
N LEU A 296 18.23 8.09 2.21
CA LEU A 296 17.35 9.16 1.78
C LEU A 296 17.98 10.04 0.69
N ALA A 297 19.28 10.30 0.78
CA ALA A 297 20.01 11.05 -0.25
C ALA A 297 20.03 10.32 -1.60
N SER A 298 20.18 9.00 -1.60
CA SER A 298 20.14 8.20 -2.83
C SER A 298 18.71 8.05 -3.37
N SER A 299 17.71 7.89 -2.50
CA SER A 299 16.30 7.73 -2.90
C SER A 299 15.77 8.96 -3.60
N ARG A 300 16.17 10.17 -3.19
CA ARG A 300 15.89 11.42 -3.93
C ARG A 300 16.30 11.29 -5.40
N ARG A 301 17.52 10.79 -5.65
CA ARG A 301 18.04 10.61 -7.01
C ARG A 301 17.35 9.48 -7.75
N VAL A 302 17.01 8.38 -7.08
CA VAL A 302 16.20 7.32 -7.68
C VAL A 302 14.85 7.89 -8.14
N LEU A 303 14.21 8.74 -7.36
CA LEU A 303 12.93 9.36 -7.72
C LEU A 303 13.05 10.33 -8.90
N THR A 304 14.06 11.20 -8.93
CA THR A 304 14.18 12.24 -9.96
C THR A 304 14.93 11.81 -11.22
N ASP A 305 16.05 11.10 -11.07
CA ASP A 305 16.96 10.83 -12.18
C ASP A 305 16.45 9.66 -13.05
N THR A 306 15.52 8.84 -12.54
CA THR A 306 14.85 7.77 -13.32
C THR A 306 13.64 8.26 -14.11
N ALA A 307 13.20 9.51 -13.91
CA ALA A 307 11.98 10.08 -14.49
C ALA A 307 12.28 11.29 -15.40
N PRO A 308 13.07 11.13 -16.48
CA PRO A 308 13.53 12.25 -17.30
C PRO A 308 12.41 13.02 -18.01
N ARG A 309 11.20 12.45 -18.08
CA ARG A 309 9.99 13.06 -18.65
C ARG A 309 8.96 13.49 -17.60
N GLY A 310 9.32 13.44 -16.31
CA GLY A 310 8.39 13.75 -15.21
C GLY A 310 7.35 12.66 -14.95
N PHE A 311 7.64 11.42 -15.38
CA PHE A 311 6.86 10.21 -15.04
C PHE A 311 7.81 9.19 -14.42
N ALA A 312 7.52 8.74 -13.20
CA ALA A 312 8.34 7.75 -12.50
C ALA A 312 8.15 6.36 -13.13
N PRO A 313 9.21 5.57 -13.37
CA PRO A 313 9.05 4.21 -13.85
C PRO A 313 8.69 3.26 -12.70
N ASP A 314 8.04 2.15 -13.03
CA ASP A 314 7.85 1.02 -12.11
C ASP A 314 9.22 0.42 -11.72
N TRP A 315 10.12 0.29 -12.70
CA TRP A 315 11.46 -0.25 -12.50
C TRP A 315 12.49 0.50 -13.34
N ALA A 316 13.69 0.66 -12.80
CA ALA A 316 14.83 1.21 -13.52
C ALA A 316 16.09 0.39 -13.22
N LEU A 317 17.06 0.47 -14.12
CA LEU A 317 18.41 -0.04 -13.88
C LEU A 317 19.33 1.11 -13.46
N TYR A 318 20.31 0.80 -12.61
CA TYR A 318 21.46 1.65 -12.36
C TYR A 318 22.73 0.92 -12.79
N ARG A 319 23.57 1.58 -13.59
CA ARG A 319 24.86 1.06 -14.05
C ARG A 319 25.99 1.96 -13.58
N THR A 320 27.01 1.38 -12.96
CA THR A 320 28.19 2.13 -12.51
C THR A 320 28.79 2.94 -13.67
N LYS A 321 29.12 4.21 -13.43
CA LYS A 321 29.64 5.18 -14.43
C LYS A 321 28.70 5.58 -15.56
N GLN A 322 27.58 4.88 -15.79
CA GLN A 322 26.61 5.21 -16.83
C GLN A 322 25.35 5.88 -16.26
N GLY A 323 25.02 5.61 -14.99
CA GLY A 323 23.84 6.17 -14.33
C GLY A 323 22.59 5.31 -14.52
N PHE A 324 21.43 5.95 -14.45
CA PHE A 324 20.14 5.27 -14.61
C PHE A 324 19.86 4.93 -16.06
N ALA A 325 19.22 3.79 -16.28
CA ALA A 325 18.82 3.30 -17.59
C ALA A 325 17.42 2.66 -17.51
N PRO A 326 16.67 2.67 -18.64
CA PRO A 326 15.41 1.93 -18.78
C PRO A 326 15.53 0.46 -18.35
N ASP A 327 14.54 -0.03 -17.60
CA ASP A 327 14.42 -1.47 -17.35
C ASP A 327 13.81 -2.17 -18.58
N PRO A 328 14.55 -3.06 -19.26
CA PRO A 328 14.05 -3.72 -20.46
C PRO A 328 12.94 -4.73 -20.16
N GLN A 329 12.88 -5.28 -18.94
CA GLN A 329 11.88 -6.27 -18.55
C GLN A 329 10.49 -5.65 -18.42
N THR A 330 10.37 -4.44 -17.87
CA THR A 330 9.11 -3.69 -17.81
C THR A 330 9.02 -2.56 -18.84
N GLN A 331 9.93 -2.54 -19.81
CA GLN A 331 9.93 -1.58 -20.91
C GLN A 331 9.85 -0.11 -20.46
N ALA A 332 10.48 0.19 -19.31
CA ALA A 332 10.46 1.52 -18.68
C ALA A 332 9.06 2.11 -18.45
N GLU A 333 8.05 1.28 -18.19
CA GLU A 333 6.70 1.76 -17.97
C GLU A 333 6.52 2.44 -16.60
N SER A 334 5.74 3.53 -16.57
CA SER A 334 5.09 4.09 -15.38
C SER A 334 3.69 3.52 -15.32
N ALA A 335 3.40 2.65 -14.36
CA ALA A 335 2.11 1.98 -14.24
C ALA A 335 1.73 1.77 -12.76
N TYR A 336 1.45 0.52 -12.38
CA TYR A 336 0.84 0.18 -11.10
C TYR A 336 1.81 0.38 -9.93
N ASN A 337 3.12 0.21 -10.08
CA ASN A 337 4.05 0.54 -8.99
C ASN A 337 4.23 2.05 -8.88
N ALA A 338 4.53 2.70 -10.01
CA ALA A 338 4.87 4.11 -10.10
C ALA A 338 3.77 5.05 -9.61
N ILE A 339 2.49 4.65 -9.69
CA ILE A 339 1.39 5.48 -9.18
C ILE A 339 1.58 5.88 -7.71
N ARG A 340 2.24 5.02 -6.92
CA ARG A 340 2.57 5.28 -5.51
C ARG A 340 3.61 6.40 -5.35
N VAL A 341 4.48 6.64 -6.32
CA VAL A 341 5.46 7.74 -6.28
C VAL A 341 4.75 9.10 -6.18
N TYR A 342 3.71 9.31 -6.98
CA TYR A 342 2.93 10.55 -6.96
C TYR A 342 2.13 10.67 -5.66
N LEU A 343 1.57 9.57 -5.17
CA LEU A 343 0.91 9.52 -3.85
C LEU A 343 1.88 9.90 -2.73
N TRP A 344 3.09 9.35 -2.70
CA TRP A 344 4.09 9.69 -1.68
C TRP A 344 4.54 11.14 -1.79
N ALA A 345 4.81 11.63 -3.01
CA ALA A 345 5.15 13.03 -3.24
C ALA A 345 4.03 13.99 -2.78
N GLY A 346 2.77 13.63 -3.02
CA GLY A 346 1.60 14.42 -2.63
C GLY A 346 1.25 14.38 -1.15
N THR A 347 1.78 13.42 -0.38
CA THR A 347 1.48 13.27 1.05
C THR A 347 2.59 13.79 1.96
N LEU A 348 3.72 14.26 1.40
CA LEU A 348 4.79 14.92 2.14
C LEU A 348 4.29 16.19 2.85
N ASP A 349 4.86 16.47 4.03
CA ASP A 349 4.71 17.78 4.66
C ASP A 349 5.31 18.85 3.71
N PRO A 350 4.65 20.00 3.50
CA PRO A 350 5.19 21.07 2.66
C PRO A 350 6.55 21.61 3.10
N ARG A 351 6.94 21.40 4.36
CA ARG A 351 8.25 21.77 4.93
C ARG A 351 9.31 20.69 4.68
N ASP A 352 8.96 19.50 4.18
CA ASP A 352 9.95 18.51 3.77
C ASP A 352 10.80 19.09 2.63
N PRO A 353 12.15 19.03 2.72
CA PRO A 353 13.03 19.55 1.69
C PRO A 353 12.81 19.00 0.26
N LEU A 354 12.19 17.81 0.13
CA LEU A 354 11.90 17.19 -1.15
C LEU A 354 10.54 17.56 -1.72
N ALA A 355 9.60 18.07 -0.91
CA ALA A 355 8.21 18.28 -1.33
C ALA A 355 8.12 19.15 -2.59
N SER A 356 8.64 20.37 -2.55
CA SER A 356 8.60 21.29 -3.69
C SER A 356 9.32 20.77 -4.92
N THR A 357 10.45 20.06 -4.73
CA THR A 357 11.24 19.49 -5.82
C THR A 357 10.48 18.38 -6.53
N LEU A 358 9.86 17.46 -5.78
CA LEU A 358 9.12 16.34 -6.37
C LEU A 358 7.82 16.80 -7.03
N LEU A 359 7.09 17.74 -6.42
CA LEU A 359 5.88 18.32 -7.02
C LEU A 359 6.16 19.04 -8.33
N ALA A 360 7.29 19.76 -8.42
CA ALA A 360 7.74 20.39 -9.66
C ALA A 360 8.22 19.38 -10.70
N HIS A 361 8.99 18.38 -10.27
CA HIS A 361 9.56 17.37 -11.16
C HIS A 361 8.49 16.50 -11.83
N PHE A 362 7.44 16.12 -11.09
CA PHE A 362 6.33 15.31 -11.59
C PHE A 362 5.14 16.14 -12.11
N ALA A 363 5.33 17.44 -12.37
CA ALA A 363 4.28 18.29 -12.96
C ALA A 363 3.61 17.69 -14.22
N PRO A 364 4.32 17.01 -15.14
CA PRO A 364 3.70 16.40 -16.32
C PRO A 364 2.57 15.39 -16.02
N PHE A 365 2.61 14.74 -14.85
CA PHE A 365 1.52 13.86 -14.40
C PHE A 365 0.24 14.64 -14.09
N ALA A 366 0.35 15.78 -13.40
CA ALA A 366 -0.78 16.68 -13.15
C ALA A 366 -1.29 17.32 -14.45
N ASP A 367 -0.37 17.78 -15.31
CA ASP A 367 -0.73 18.38 -16.60
C ASP A 367 -1.52 17.41 -17.49
N PHE A 368 -1.14 16.12 -17.48
CA PHE A 368 -1.90 15.09 -18.19
C PHE A 368 -3.33 14.95 -17.64
N ILE A 369 -3.49 14.91 -16.32
CA ILE A 369 -4.81 14.81 -15.68
C ILE A 369 -5.66 16.03 -16.00
N ALA A 370 -5.07 17.24 -15.97
CA ALA A 370 -5.77 18.47 -16.34
C ALA A 370 -6.29 18.43 -17.78
N ALA A 371 -5.51 17.86 -18.71
CA ALA A 371 -5.88 17.78 -20.12
C ALA A 371 -6.88 16.65 -20.45
N HIS A 372 -6.86 15.54 -19.71
CA HIS A 372 -7.63 14.33 -20.07
C HIS A 372 -8.70 13.94 -19.03
N GLY A 373 -8.74 14.60 -17.88
CA GLY A 373 -9.72 14.37 -16.81
C GLY A 373 -9.43 13.14 -15.93
N ALA A 374 -8.38 12.35 -16.22
CA ALA A 374 -8.01 11.16 -15.47
C ALA A 374 -6.50 10.88 -15.56
N PRO A 375 -5.92 10.17 -14.58
CA PRO A 375 -4.54 9.71 -14.66
C PRO A 375 -4.39 8.64 -15.75
N PRO A 376 -3.22 8.55 -16.41
CA PRO A 376 -2.96 7.51 -17.40
C PRO A 376 -2.78 6.15 -16.71
N GLU A 377 -3.19 5.04 -17.35
CA GLU A 377 -2.88 3.70 -16.82
C GLU A 377 -1.39 3.37 -17.00
N ARG A 378 -0.83 3.75 -18.15
CA ARG A 378 0.56 3.44 -18.54
C ARG A 378 1.19 4.62 -19.28
N VAL A 379 2.46 4.87 -19.00
CA VAL A 379 3.31 5.83 -19.73
C VAL A 379 4.68 5.22 -19.99
N ASP A 380 5.21 5.34 -21.20
CA ASP A 380 6.63 5.09 -21.47
C ASP A 380 7.44 6.26 -20.92
N THR A 381 8.24 6.02 -19.89
CA THR A 381 8.99 7.08 -19.18
C THR A 381 10.14 7.68 -19.98
N THR A 382 10.56 7.04 -21.08
CA THR A 382 11.64 7.53 -21.95
C THR A 382 11.12 8.54 -22.98
N THR A 383 9.93 8.25 -23.53
CA THR A 383 9.30 9.06 -24.59
C THR A 383 8.21 10.00 -24.06
N GLY A 384 7.61 9.69 -22.92
CA GLY A 384 6.38 10.33 -22.42
C GLY A 384 5.11 9.84 -23.13
N ALA A 385 5.21 8.81 -23.98
CA ALA A 385 4.06 8.29 -24.72
C ALA A 385 3.08 7.58 -23.77
N VAL A 386 1.80 7.92 -23.88
CA VAL A 386 0.75 7.41 -22.99
C VAL A 386 0.00 6.26 -23.67
N GLY A 387 -0.31 5.22 -22.90
CA GLY A 387 -1.12 4.08 -23.35
C GLY A 387 -2.58 4.46 -23.64
N ALA A 388 -3.33 3.53 -24.24
CA ALA A 388 -4.70 3.79 -24.67
C ALA A 388 -5.72 3.92 -23.51
N ASN A 389 -5.37 3.44 -22.31
CA ASN A 389 -6.28 3.35 -21.18
C ASN A 389 -5.98 4.40 -20.11
N MET A 390 -7.04 4.85 -19.44
CA MET A 390 -6.94 5.64 -18.21
C MET A 390 -6.87 4.72 -16.98
N GLY A 391 -6.19 5.17 -15.94
CA GLY A 391 -6.06 4.44 -14.68
C GLY A 391 -7.40 4.19 -14.00
N ASN A 392 -7.46 3.16 -13.15
CA ASN A 392 -8.65 2.79 -12.41
C ASN A 392 -8.96 3.76 -11.24
N ALA A 393 -9.93 3.40 -10.38
CA ALA A 393 -10.29 4.19 -9.19
C ALA A 393 -9.08 4.43 -8.27
N GLY A 394 -8.24 3.41 -8.04
CA GLY A 394 -7.04 3.53 -7.22
C GLY A 394 -6.06 4.58 -7.75
N PHE A 395 -5.92 4.71 -9.08
CA PHE A 395 -5.07 5.74 -9.68
C PHE A 395 -5.63 7.15 -9.43
N SER A 396 -6.94 7.35 -9.58
CA SER A 396 -7.58 8.63 -9.26
C SER A 396 -7.45 8.97 -7.78
N ALA A 397 -7.61 8.00 -6.89
CA ALA A 397 -7.39 8.21 -5.46
C ALA A 397 -5.93 8.64 -5.20
N ALA A 398 -4.95 7.87 -5.68
CA ALA A 398 -3.53 8.13 -5.51
C ALA A 398 -3.08 9.49 -6.10
N ALA A 399 -3.72 9.97 -7.16
CA ALA A 399 -3.44 11.27 -7.75
C ALA A 399 -3.92 12.45 -6.90
N ALA A 400 -4.99 12.29 -6.10
CA ALA A 400 -5.63 13.41 -5.41
C ALA A 400 -4.71 14.17 -4.45
N PRO A 401 -3.90 13.52 -3.57
CA PRO A 401 -2.96 14.24 -2.70
C PRO A 401 -1.92 15.03 -3.48
N PHE A 402 -1.44 14.49 -4.61
CA PHE A 402 -0.46 15.18 -5.47
C PHE A 402 -1.03 16.47 -6.06
N LEU A 403 -2.27 16.41 -6.55
CA LEU A 403 -2.98 17.57 -7.09
C LEU A 403 -3.26 18.61 -5.99
N ASP A 404 -3.73 18.18 -4.81
CA ASP A 404 -3.94 19.07 -3.67
C ASP A 404 -2.65 19.77 -3.22
N ALA A 405 -1.54 19.04 -3.14
CA ALA A 405 -0.23 19.60 -2.76
C ALA A 405 0.30 20.62 -3.77
N ARG A 406 -0.13 20.55 -5.03
CA ARG A 406 0.15 21.53 -6.09
C ARG A 406 -0.81 22.73 -6.10
N GLY A 407 -1.84 22.73 -5.24
CA GLY A 407 -2.89 23.75 -5.22
C GLY A 407 -3.98 23.54 -6.28
N GLU A 408 -4.01 22.38 -6.95
CA GLU A 408 -4.96 22.03 -8.01
C GLU A 408 -6.23 21.37 -7.43
N HIS A 409 -6.82 21.99 -6.40
CA HIS A 409 -7.91 21.40 -5.59
C HIS A 409 -9.12 20.95 -6.41
N THR A 410 -9.52 21.72 -7.43
CA THR A 410 -10.64 21.36 -8.32
C THR A 410 -10.36 20.07 -9.10
N LEU A 411 -9.11 19.85 -9.53
CA LEU A 411 -8.72 18.60 -10.20
C LEU A 411 -8.70 17.45 -9.20
N ALA A 412 -8.21 17.68 -7.97
CA ALA A 412 -8.26 16.68 -6.90
C ALA A 412 -9.70 16.27 -6.56
N ASP A 413 -10.63 17.22 -6.46
CA ASP A 413 -12.07 16.98 -6.28
C ASP A 413 -12.66 16.14 -7.42
N ALA A 414 -12.33 16.47 -8.67
CA ALA A 414 -12.77 15.71 -9.83
C ALA A 414 -12.27 14.26 -9.79
N GLN A 415 -11.03 14.03 -9.34
CA GLN A 415 -10.51 12.67 -9.17
C GLN A 415 -11.25 11.89 -8.08
N ILE A 416 -11.62 12.51 -6.96
CA ILE A 416 -12.45 11.85 -5.94
C ILE A 416 -13.85 11.52 -6.46
N ALA A 417 -14.47 12.45 -7.20
CA ALA A 417 -15.76 12.18 -7.82
C ALA A 417 -15.66 10.97 -8.77
N ARG A 418 -14.56 10.86 -9.53
CA ARG A 418 -14.27 9.72 -10.39
C ARG A 418 -14.08 8.42 -9.61
N VAL A 419 -13.42 8.43 -8.45
CA VAL A 419 -13.34 7.25 -7.55
C VAL A 419 -14.74 6.76 -7.19
N ALA A 420 -15.60 7.65 -6.67
CA ALA A 420 -16.96 7.30 -6.27
C ALA A 420 -17.85 6.86 -7.46
N GLN A 421 -17.56 7.31 -8.67
CA GLN A 421 -18.21 6.81 -9.87
C GLN A 421 -17.76 5.36 -10.17
N LEU A 422 -16.46 5.13 -10.30
CA LEU A 422 -15.90 3.84 -10.69
C LEU A 422 -16.20 2.73 -9.67
N ASP A 423 -16.17 3.04 -8.37
CA ASP A 423 -16.50 2.08 -7.31
C ASP A 423 -17.98 1.64 -7.34
N ARG A 424 -18.88 2.43 -7.95
CA ARG A 424 -20.28 2.02 -8.19
C ARG A 424 -20.43 1.12 -9.41
N GLU A 425 -19.51 1.21 -10.36
CA GLU A 425 -19.57 0.48 -11.62
C GLU A 425 -18.89 -0.89 -11.51
N THR A 426 -17.80 -0.99 -10.74
CA THR A 426 -17.02 -2.23 -10.56
C THR A 426 -16.65 -2.41 -9.09
N PRO A 427 -16.79 -3.62 -8.52
CA PRO A 427 -16.30 -3.89 -7.17
C PRO A 427 -14.83 -3.49 -7.02
N THR A 428 -14.53 -2.72 -5.98
CA THR A 428 -13.17 -2.25 -5.71
C THR A 428 -12.27 -3.45 -5.38
N GLY A 429 -11.22 -3.67 -6.17
CA GLY A 429 -10.21 -4.70 -5.87
C GLY A 429 -9.30 -4.31 -4.70
N TYR A 430 -8.52 -5.28 -4.21
CA TYR A 430 -7.56 -5.07 -3.11
C TYR A 430 -6.63 -3.87 -3.38
N TYR A 431 -6.01 -3.82 -4.55
CA TYR A 431 -5.02 -2.77 -4.87
C TYR A 431 -5.62 -1.36 -4.91
N SER A 432 -6.80 -1.20 -5.51
CA SER A 432 -7.51 0.09 -5.50
C SER A 432 -7.93 0.49 -4.10
N SER A 433 -8.30 -0.48 -3.25
CA SER A 433 -8.72 -0.23 -1.87
C SER A 433 -7.57 0.29 -1.00
N VAL A 434 -6.36 -0.26 -1.13
CA VAL A 434 -5.19 0.23 -0.38
C VAL A 434 -4.78 1.64 -0.82
N LEU A 435 -4.78 1.93 -2.13
CA LEU A 435 -4.49 3.29 -2.63
C LEU A 435 -5.52 4.31 -2.13
N SER A 436 -6.81 3.93 -2.11
CA SER A 436 -7.87 4.76 -1.56
C SER A 436 -7.73 4.99 -0.05
N LEU A 437 -7.30 3.99 0.73
CA LEU A 437 -7.06 4.16 2.17
C LEU A 437 -5.94 5.15 2.46
N PHE A 438 -4.82 5.05 1.76
CA PHE A 438 -3.76 6.06 1.87
C PHE A 438 -4.27 7.44 1.45
N ALA A 439 -4.67 7.59 0.19
CA ALA A 439 -4.94 8.90 -0.38
C ALA A 439 -6.12 9.61 0.27
N LEU A 440 -7.24 8.91 0.44
CA LEU A 440 -8.44 9.51 1.02
C LEU A 440 -8.36 9.57 2.54
N GLY A 441 -7.63 8.66 3.18
CA GLY A 441 -7.31 8.78 4.61
C GLY A 441 -6.51 10.04 4.90
N TRP A 442 -5.47 10.31 4.09
CA TRP A 442 -4.74 11.56 4.17
C TRP A 442 -5.66 12.74 3.88
N ARG A 443 -6.42 12.74 2.78
CA ARG A 443 -7.26 13.89 2.44
C ARG A 443 -8.34 14.18 3.49
N ASP A 444 -8.94 13.14 4.09
CA ASP A 444 -9.92 13.24 5.17
C ASP A 444 -9.31 13.65 6.53
N GLY A 445 -8.01 13.92 6.60
CA GLY A 445 -7.33 14.30 7.84
C GLY A 445 -7.14 13.15 8.83
N ARG A 446 -7.23 11.89 8.39
CA ARG A 446 -7.04 10.71 9.27
C ARG A 446 -5.60 10.55 9.73
N TYR A 447 -4.65 11.07 8.98
CA TYR A 447 -3.24 11.14 9.37
C TYR A 447 -2.50 12.22 8.58
N ARG A 448 -1.41 12.72 9.12
CA ARG A 448 -0.38 13.48 8.40
C ARG A 448 1.00 12.89 8.69
N PHE A 449 1.96 13.18 7.81
CA PHE A 449 3.37 13.03 8.13
C PHE A 449 3.90 14.40 8.54
N ALA A 450 4.67 14.45 9.62
CA ALA A 450 5.40 15.65 9.99
C ALA A 450 6.60 15.87 9.04
N ALA A 451 7.21 17.05 9.11
CA ALA A 451 8.39 17.39 8.32
C ALA A 451 9.62 16.50 8.60
N ASP A 452 9.68 15.88 9.78
CA ASP A 452 10.71 14.89 10.16
C ASP A 452 10.29 13.44 9.83
N GLY A 453 9.19 13.27 9.10
CA GLY A 453 8.67 11.98 8.65
C GLY A 453 7.91 11.18 9.70
N THR A 454 7.77 11.67 10.95
CA THR A 454 6.96 10.99 11.97
C THR A 454 5.46 11.04 11.65
N LEU A 455 4.70 10.07 12.16
CA LEU A 455 3.26 9.99 11.93
C LEU A 455 2.50 10.86 12.93
N GLU A 456 1.59 11.70 12.44
CA GLU A 456 0.69 12.52 13.24
C GLU A 456 -0.78 12.10 13.01
N PRO A 457 -1.26 11.06 13.71
CA PRO A 457 -2.68 10.72 13.65
C PRO A 457 -3.48 11.60 14.64
N PRO A 458 -4.71 12.03 14.32
CA PRO A 458 -5.49 12.96 15.15
C PRO A 458 -5.74 12.49 16.59
N TRP A 459 -5.73 11.17 16.84
CA TRP A 459 -5.91 10.60 18.17
C TRP A 459 -4.68 10.68 19.08
N SER A 460 -3.49 10.94 18.52
CA SER A 460 -2.24 10.97 19.29
C SER A 460 -1.98 12.31 20.00
N SER A 461 -2.67 13.38 19.59
CA SER A 461 -2.55 14.69 20.23
C SER A 461 -3.60 14.85 21.34
N PRO A 462 -3.24 15.46 22.50
CA PRO A 462 -4.23 15.86 23.49
C PRO A 462 -5.23 16.80 22.82
N CYS A 463 -6.52 16.52 22.97
CA CYS A 463 -7.59 17.33 22.39
C CYS A 463 -7.37 18.80 22.74
N ARG A 464 -7.06 19.64 21.76
CA ARG A 464 -7.21 21.08 21.93
C ARG A 464 -8.72 21.31 22.02
N ALA A 465 -9.20 21.66 23.21
CA ALA A 465 -10.53 22.25 23.33
C ALA A 465 -10.57 23.40 22.32
N SER A 466 -11.44 23.26 21.32
CA SER A 466 -11.72 24.30 20.33
C SER A 466 -11.95 25.61 21.10
N ALA A 467 -11.06 26.59 20.93
CA ALA A 467 -11.36 27.95 21.32
C ALA A 467 -12.56 28.39 20.47
N GLN A 468 -13.65 28.76 21.15
CA GLN A 468 -14.86 29.33 20.54
C GLN A 468 -14.56 30.63 19.82
#